data_AF-A0A3B4A632-F1
#
_entry.id   AF-A0A3B4A632-F1
#
_cell.length_a   1.000
_cell.length_b   1.000
_cell.length_c   1.000
_cell.angle_alpha   90.00
_cell.angle_beta   90.00
_cell.angle_gamma   90.00
#
_symmetry.space_group_name_H-M   'P 1'
#
loop_
_entity.id
_entity.type
_entity.pdbx_description
1 polymer ?
#
loop_
_entity_poly.entity_id
_entity_poly.type
_entity_poly.pdbx_seq_one_letter_code
_entity_poly.pdbx_strand_id
1 'polypeptide(L)'
;MSGPSSYAVRMARLGAQIFGEVVRPTDTRSLKVVRLFREQPLAKRKEVYDWYPQHKIYYAMTQKLRFLGLFRSEHAGTRRARSDCRLCVIRTNPLCEIRDETK
;
A
#
# COMPACT_ATOMS: atom_id res chain seq x y z
N MET A 1 7.77 -39.68 -33.23
CA MET A 1 7.64 -39.39 -31.78
C MET A 1 6.53 -40.27 -31.22
N SER A 2 6.87 -41.30 -30.45
CA SER A 2 5.84 -42.15 -29.80
C SER A 2 5.10 -41.33 -28.75
N GLY A 3 3.78 -41.26 -28.84
CA GLY A 3 2.94 -40.58 -27.83
C GLY A 3 3.06 -41.24 -26.44
N PRO A 4 2.66 -40.54 -25.38
CA PRO A 4 2.70 -41.09 -24.02
C PRO A 4 1.85 -42.36 -23.91
N SER A 5 2.37 -43.37 -23.19
CA SER A 5 1.63 -44.60 -22.89
C SER A 5 0.35 -44.30 -22.10
N SER A 6 -0.70 -45.08 -22.32
CA SER A 6 -1.97 -44.98 -21.57
C SER A 6 -1.77 -45.11 -20.06
N TYR A 7 -0.77 -45.90 -19.63
CA TYR A 7 -0.39 -46.01 -18.22
C TYR A 7 0.18 -44.70 -17.67
N ALA A 8 1.07 -44.03 -18.42
CA ALA A 8 1.67 -42.78 -17.99
C ALA A 8 0.62 -41.67 -17.79
N VAL A 9 -0.39 -41.60 -18.67
CA VAL A 9 -1.51 -40.65 -18.54
C VAL A 9 -2.34 -40.94 -17.28
N ARG A 10 -2.58 -42.21 -16.96
CA ARG A 10 -3.30 -42.61 -15.72
C ARG A 10 -2.50 -42.26 -14.46
N MET A 11 -1.19 -42.51 -14.47
CA MET A 11 -0.30 -42.15 -13.34
C MET A 11 -0.23 -40.64 -13.14
N ALA A 12 -0.17 -39.84 -14.21
CA ALA A 12 -0.20 -38.38 -14.12
C ALA A 12 -1.52 -37.85 -13.51
N ARG A 13 -2.66 -38.42 -13.91
CA ARG A 13 -3.97 -38.06 -13.33
C ARG A 13 -4.08 -38.42 -11.86
N LEU A 14 -3.61 -39.62 -11.51
CA LEU A 14 -3.58 -40.09 -10.12
C LEU A 14 -2.71 -39.19 -9.24
N GLY A 15 -1.52 -38.80 -9.72
CA GLY A 15 -0.65 -37.84 -9.02
C GLY A 15 -1.35 -36.50 -8.81
N ALA A 16 -1.95 -35.94 -9.86
CA ALA A 16 -2.70 -34.68 -9.75
C ALA A 16 -3.86 -34.77 -8.75
N GLN A 17 -4.53 -35.91 -8.65
CA GLN A 17 -5.63 -36.12 -7.71
C GLN A 17 -5.16 -36.22 -6.25
N ILE A 18 -4.04 -36.91 -6.01
CA ILE A 18 -3.44 -37.03 -4.67
C ILE A 18 -2.97 -35.67 -4.15
N PHE A 19 -2.34 -34.87 -5.01
CA PHE A 19 -1.79 -33.57 -4.63
C PHE A 19 -2.77 -32.39 -4.79
N GLY A 20 -4.02 -32.65 -5.23
CA GLY A 20 -5.05 -31.62 -5.39
C GLY A 20 -4.78 -30.65 -6.55
N GLU A 21 -4.02 -31.08 -7.56
CA GLU A 21 -3.78 -30.33 -8.79
C GLU A 21 -4.89 -30.55 -9.83
N VAL A 22 -4.76 -29.92 -10.99
CA VAL A 22 -5.79 -29.96 -12.03
C VAL A 22 -5.78 -31.31 -12.76
N VAL A 23 -6.78 -32.16 -12.48
CA VAL A 23 -6.90 -33.51 -13.07
C VAL A 23 -7.43 -33.49 -14.51
N ARG A 24 -8.32 -32.55 -14.82
CA ARG A 24 -8.94 -32.46 -16.16
C ARG A 24 -7.97 -31.77 -17.12
N PRO A 25 -7.78 -32.32 -18.34
CA PRO A 25 -7.01 -31.62 -19.36
C PRO A 25 -7.70 -30.29 -19.62
N THR A 26 -7.00 -29.21 -19.30
CA THR A 26 -7.51 -27.85 -19.36
C THR A 26 -6.71 -27.08 -20.40
N ASP A 27 -7.37 -26.19 -21.12
CA ASP A 27 -6.69 -25.31 -22.05
C ASP A 27 -5.70 -24.40 -21.30
N THR A 28 -4.64 -24.03 -21.99
CA THR A 28 -3.61 -23.09 -21.54
C THR A 28 -4.18 -21.76 -21.05
N ARG A 29 -5.27 -21.28 -21.67
CA ARG A 29 -5.99 -20.07 -21.25
C ARG A 29 -6.67 -20.25 -19.90
N SER A 30 -7.29 -21.41 -19.66
CA SER A 30 -7.98 -21.73 -18.41
C SER A 30 -7.01 -21.91 -17.24
N LEU A 31 -5.80 -22.42 -17.50
CA LEU A 31 -4.74 -22.52 -16.48
C LEU A 31 -4.31 -21.16 -15.92
N LYS A 32 -4.58 -20.05 -16.61
CA LYS A 32 -4.33 -18.68 -16.08
C LYS A 32 -5.09 -18.44 -14.78
N VAL A 33 -6.33 -18.91 -14.69
CA VAL A 33 -7.17 -18.73 -13.49
C VAL A 33 -6.53 -19.41 -12.29
N VAL A 34 -6.02 -20.63 -12.49
CA VAL A 34 -5.31 -21.37 -11.45
C VAL A 34 -4.06 -20.62 -10.99
N ARG A 35 -3.30 -20.00 -11.91
CA ARG A 35 -2.13 -19.17 -11.56
C ARG A 35 -2.52 -17.91 -10.77
N LEU A 36 -3.59 -17.23 -11.17
CA LEU A 36 -4.09 -16.03 -10.48
C LEU A 36 -4.49 -16.30 -9.03
N PHE A 37 -5.02 -17.49 -8.73
CA PHE A 37 -5.39 -17.88 -7.37
C PHE A 37 -4.24 -18.51 -6.58
N ARG A 38 -3.24 -19.08 -7.26
CA ARG A 38 -1.99 -19.55 -6.63
C ARG A 38 -1.15 -18.38 -6.12
N GLU A 39 -1.11 -17.29 -6.86
CA GLU A 39 -0.33 -16.10 -6.50
C GLU A 39 -1.15 -15.12 -5.65
N GLN A 40 -0.47 -14.40 -4.75
CA GLN A 40 -1.10 -13.28 -4.06
C GLN A 40 -1.32 -12.12 -5.06
N PRO A 41 -2.54 -11.57 -5.15
CA PRO A 41 -2.82 -10.46 -6.05
C PRO A 41 -1.97 -9.25 -5.69
N LEU A 42 -1.54 -8.50 -6.70
CA LEU A 42 -0.62 -7.37 -6.56
C LEU A 42 -1.08 -6.37 -5.49
N ALA A 43 -2.36 -6.03 -5.46
CA ALA A 43 -2.92 -5.07 -4.52
C ALA A 43 -2.82 -5.48 -3.04
N LYS A 44 -2.72 -6.78 -2.75
CA LYS A 44 -2.58 -7.29 -1.37
C LYS A 44 -1.11 -7.42 -0.94
N ARG A 45 -0.16 -7.18 -1.82
CA ARG A 45 1.26 -7.22 -1.48
C ARG A 45 1.59 -6.03 -0.59
N LYS A 46 2.32 -6.28 0.50
CA LYS A 46 2.71 -5.25 1.47
C LYS A 46 3.42 -4.07 0.81
N GLU A 47 4.28 -4.40 -0.15
CA GLU A 47 5.01 -3.43 -0.98
C GLU A 47 4.09 -2.40 -1.66
N VAL A 48 2.85 -2.77 -1.99
CA VAL A 48 1.92 -1.91 -2.72
C VAL A 48 1.07 -1.09 -1.76
N TYR A 49 0.44 -1.70 -0.75
CA TYR A 49 -0.49 -0.96 0.11
C TYR A 49 0.21 -0.20 1.25
N ASP A 50 1.37 -0.66 1.73
CA ASP A 50 2.17 0.03 2.75
C ASP A 50 3.20 0.99 2.13
N TRP A 51 2.97 1.46 0.90
CA TRP A 51 3.90 2.33 0.19
C TRP A 51 4.17 3.65 0.93
N TYR A 52 3.11 4.27 1.48
CA TYR A 52 3.24 5.48 2.29
C TYR A 52 3.10 5.15 3.77
N PRO A 53 4.02 5.61 4.63
CA PRO A 53 3.86 5.47 6.06
C PRO A 53 2.66 6.30 6.53
N GLN A 54 2.09 5.92 7.69
CA GLN A 54 0.91 6.58 8.25
C GLN A 54 1.24 7.96 8.84
N HIS A 55 1.40 8.96 7.96
CA HIS A 55 1.85 10.32 8.33
C HIS A 55 0.97 11.00 9.38
N LYS A 56 -0.35 10.74 9.39
CA LYS A 56 -1.29 11.30 10.37
C LYS A 56 -0.91 10.92 11.80
N ILE A 57 -0.45 9.69 12.02
CA ILE A 57 -0.06 9.20 13.34
C ILE A 57 1.23 9.90 13.80
N TYR A 58 2.25 9.94 12.95
CA TYR A 58 3.52 10.61 13.26
C TYR A 58 3.32 12.10 13.53
N TYR A 59 2.48 12.75 12.75
CA TYR A 59 2.14 14.16 12.95
C TYR A 59 1.43 14.39 14.28
N ALA A 60 0.37 13.63 14.57
CA ALA A 60 -0.35 13.75 15.83
C ALA A 60 0.54 13.44 17.05
N MET A 61 1.41 12.43 16.94
CA MET A 61 2.37 12.08 17.98
C MET A 61 3.36 13.21 18.25
N THR A 62 3.98 13.77 17.20
CA THR A 62 4.96 14.87 17.35
C THR A 62 4.32 16.17 17.83
N GLN A 63 3.05 16.43 17.48
CA GLN A 63 2.28 17.53 18.06
C GLN A 63 2.06 17.34 19.57
N LYS A 64 1.64 16.15 20.02
CA LYS A 64 1.46 15.86 21.45
C LYS A 64 2.76 16.04 22.23
N LEU A 65 3.87 15.52 21.70
CA LEU A 65 5.20 15.69 22.32
C LEU A 65 5.63 17.16 22.39
N ARG A 66 5.24 17.99 21.42
CA ARG A 66 5.47 19.44 21.47
C ARG A 66 4.70 20.11 22.58
N PHE A 67 3.43 19.75 22.79
CA PHE A 67 2.64 20.30 23.90
C PHE A 67 3.17 19.87 25.27
N LEU A 68 3.73 18.68 25.37
CA LEU A 68 4.40 18.19 26.58
C LEU A 68 5.80 18.78 26.79
N GLY A 69 6.32 19.58 25.86
CA GLY A 69 7.66 20.18 25.94
C GLY A 69 8.81 19.20 25.68
N LEU A 70 8.52 17.94 25.35
CA LEU A 70 9.51 16.89 25.11
C LEU A 70 10.14 16.99 23.70
N PHE A 71 9.43 17.60 22.74
CA PHE A 71 9.88 17.71 21.36
C PHE A 71 9.78 19.15 20.83
N ARG A 72 10.91 19.69 20.34
CA ARG A 72 10.96 21.01 19.69
C ARG A 72 11.12 20.85 18.18
N SER A 73 10.08 21.19 17.43
CA SER A 73 10.14 21.25 15.97
C SER A 73 10.58 22.65 15.52
N GLU A 74 11.79 22.76 14.95
CA GLU A 74 12.29 24.02 14.37
C GLU A 74 11.40 24.51 13.24
N HIS A 75 11.02 23.63 12.30
CA HIS A 75 10.11 23.97 11.19
C HIS A 75 8.76 24.53 11.67
N ALA A 76 8.19 23.98 12.73
CA ALA A 76 6.94 24.49 13.29
C ALA A 76 7.14 25.76 14.12
N GLY A 77 8.33 25.96 14.69
CA GLY A 77 8.76 27.21 15.31
C GLY A 77 8.92 28.35 14.30
N THR A 78 9.59 28.09 13.18
CA THR A 78 9.78 29.06 12.09
C THR A 78 8.46 29.43 11.42
N ARG A 79 7.58 28.46 11.16
CA ARG A 79 6.23 28.75 10.64
C ARG A 79 5.42 29.60 11.60
N ARG A 80 5.40 29.26 12.89
CA ARG A 80 4.69 30.03 13.91
C ARG A 80 5.29 31.43 14.10
N ALA A 81 6.60 31.57 14.12
CA ALA A 81 7.26 32.87 14.21
C ALA A 81 6.96 33.73 12.98
N ARG A 82 6.91 33.12 11.78
CA ARG A 82 6.55 33.81 10.53
C ARG A 82 5.09 34.24 10.50
N SER A 83 4.16 33.44 11.05
CA SER A 83 2.74 33.81 11.17
C SER A 83 2.49 34.84 12.28
N ASP A 84 3.22 34.72 13.40
CA ASP A 84 3.06 35.56 14.60
C ASP A 84 3.90 36.85 14.52
N CYS A 85 4.69 37.04 13.46
CA CYS A 85 5.39 38.29 13.19
C CYS A 85 4.37 39.43 13.09
N ARG A 86 4.31 40.27 14.13
CA ARG A 86 3.52 41.52 14.13
C ARG A 86 3.80 42.41 12.90
N LEU A 87 5.01 42.32 12.34
CA LEU A 87 5.41 42.99 11.10
C LEU A 87 4.63 42.48 9.86
N CYS A 88 4.24 41.20 9.84
CA CYS A 88 3.39 40.61 8.80
C CYS A 88 1.91 40.94 9.03
N VAL A 89 1.42 40.94 10.27
CA VAL A 89 0.03 41.33 10.61
C VAL A 89 -0.33 42.74 10.13
N ILE A 90 0.64 43.67 10.14
CA ILE A 90 0.45 45.04 9.64
C ILE A 90 0.49 45.12 8.10
N ARG A 91 1.12 44.16 7.41
CA ARG A 91 1.28 44.16 5.95
C ARG A 91 0.35 43.23 5.18
N THR A 92 -0.43 42.37 5.85
CA THR A 92 -1.32 41.41 5.18
C THR A 92 -2.74 41.43 5.78
N ASN A 93 -3.61 42.25 5.19
CA ASN A 93 -5.02 41.92 5.02
C ASN A 93 -5.45 42.62 3.72
N PRO A 94 -5.95 41.92 2.68
CA PRO A 94 -6.89 40.80 2.70
C PRO A 94 -6.32 39.54 2.01
N LEU A 95 -7.01 38.40 2.07
CA LEU A 95 -6.62 37.07 1.54
C LEU A 95 -5.80 36.20 2.50
N CYS A 96 -6.39 35.86 3.66
CA CYS A 96 -6.17 34.53 4.24
C CYS A 96 -6.83 33.47 3.35
N GLU A 97 -6.34 33.30 2.13
CA GLU A 97 -6.60 32.12 1.31
C GLU A 97 -5.49 31.11 1.60
N ILE A 98 -5.65 30.39 2.70
CA ILE A 98 -5.32 28.97 2.74
C ILE A 98 -6.53 28.32 3.40
N ARG A 99 -7.61 28.21 2.61
CA ARG A 99 -8.50 27.07 2.77
C ARG A 99 -7.61 25.86 2.50
N ASP A 100 -7.27 25.12 3.55
CA ASP A 100 -6.90 23.72 3.38
C ASP A 100 -8.16 23.00 2.89
N GLU A 101 -8.41 23.12 1.59
CA GLU A 101 -9.31 22.25 0.84
C GLU A 101 -8.67 20.87 0.81
N THR A 102 -8.96 20.05 1.82
CA THR A 102 -8.91 18.60 1.67
C THR A 102 -10.02 17.97 2.51
N LYS A 103 -11.12 17.67 1.83
CA LYS A 103 -11.78 16.36 1.77
C LYS A 103 -11.29 15.30 2.77
#